data_AF-A0A949LNH6-F1
#
_entry.id   AF-A0A949LNH6-F1
#
_cell.length_a   1.000
_cell.length_b   1.000
_cell.length_c   1.000
_cell.angle_alpha   90.00
_cell.angle_beta   90.00
_cell.angle_gamma   90.00
#
_symmetry.space_group_name_H-M   'P 1'
#
loop_
_entity.id
_entity.type
_entity.pdbx_description
1 polymer ?
#
loop_
_entity_poly.entity_id
_entity_poly.type
_entity_poly.pdbx_seq_one_letter_code
_entity_poly.pdbx_strand_id
1 'polypeptide(L)'
;GITFQQVQKYEHGTNRVSFSRLVEIAQALHCGVMDIVGDLDQSKASSLFSRHVARLNEPGAADLLEAYSAIQSPKHRRAILNLAKQLAEGKASQLYEMENEPVR
;
A
#
# COMPACT_ATOMS: atom_id res chain seq x y z
N GLY A 1 -35.57 -0.98 13.63
CA GLY A 1 -35.15 -2.33 13.23
C GLY A 1 -35.31 -2.49 11.72
N ILE A 2 -34.57 -3.40 11.09
CA ILE A 2 -34.68 -3.71 9.65
C ILE A 2 -35.42 -5.04 9.46
N THR A 3 -36.15 -5.19 8.35
CA THR A 3 -36.91 -6.42 8.06
C THR A 3 -35.99 -7.53 7.51
N PHE A 4 -36.39 -8.79 7.67
CA PHE A 4 -35.66 -9.93 7.08
C PHE A 4 -35.53 -9.81 5.56
N GLN A 5 -36.57 -9.28 4.90
CA GLN A 5 -36.52 -8.97 3.47
C GLN A 5 -35.50 -7.88 3.13
N GLN A 6 -35.27 -6.89 4.01
CA GLN A 6 -34.24 -5.86 3.80
C GLN A 6 -32.83 -6.44 3.95
N VAL A 7 -32.62 -7.36 4.89
CA VAL A 7 -31.35 -8.10 5.01
C VAL A 7 -31.08 -8.88 3.73
N GLN A 8 -32.07 -9.63 3.24
CA GLN A 8 -31.96 -10.35 1.96
C GLN A 8 -31.63 -9.42 0.78
N LYS A 9 -32.21 -8.22 0.72
CA LYS A 9 -31.88 -7.23 -0.32
C LYS A 9 -30.45 -6.70 -0.24
N TYR A 10 -29.88 -6.60 0.96
CA TYR A 10 -28.47 -6.24 1.15
C TYR A 10 -27.54 -7.38 0.74
N GLU A 11 -27.87 -8.62 1.12
CA GLU A 11 -27.11 -9.81 0.71
C GLU A 11 -27.06 -9.98 -0.81
N HIS A 12 -28.17 -9.71 -1.49
CA HIS A 12 -28.26 -9.80 -2.96
C HIS A 12 -27.81 -8.51 -3.67
N GLY A 13 -27.35 -7.48 -2.95
CA GLY A 13 -26.88 -6.21 -3.53
C GLY A 13 -27.95 -5.38 -4.26
N THR A 14 -29.23 -5.73 -4.12
CA THR A 14 -30.34 -5.02 -4.78
C THR A 14 -30.69 -3.71 -4.09
N ASN A 15 -30.30 -3.56 -2.82
CA ASN A 15 -30.36 -2.29 -2.09
C ASN A 15 -28.98 -1.83 -1.66
N ARG A 16 -28.72 -0.51 -1.79
CA ARG A 16 -27.53 0.12 -1.19
C ARG A 16 -27.75 0.32 0.31
N VAL A 17 -26.68 0.13 1.09
CA VAL A 17 -26.63 0.46 2.52
C VAL A 17 -26.12 1.90 2.66
N SER A 18 -26.78 2.74 3.46
CA SER A 18 -26.27 4.09 3.76
C SER A 18 -25.04 4.00 4.67
N PHE A 19 -24.12 4.98 4.58
CA PHE A 19 -22.92 5.00 5.40
C PHE A 19 -23.24 4.98 6.92
N SER A 20 -24.25 5.74 7.35
CA SER A 20 -24.71 5.73 8.75
C SER A 20 -25.09 4.33 9.23
N ARG A 21 -25.77 3.56 8.38
CA ARG A 21 -26.21 2.21 8.73
C ARG A 21 -25.06 1.22 8.79
N LEU A 22 -24.07 1.40 7.92
CA LEU A 22 -22.84 0.61 7.92
C LEU A 22 -22.02 0.83 9.20
N VAL A 23 -21.93 2.07 9.69
CA VAL A 23 -21.27 2.40 10.97
C VAL A 23 -21.97 1.71 12.15
N GLU A 24 -23.30 1.74 12.19
CA GLU A 24 -24.08 1.05 13.23
C GLU A 24 -23.85 -0.47 13.21
N ILE A 25 -23.73 -1.08 12.03
CA ILE A 25 -23.45 -2.52 11.88
C ILE A 25 -22.03 -2.83 12.37
N ALA A 26 -21.03 -2.02 12.04
CA ALA A 26 -19.64 -2.19 12.49
C ALA A 26 -19.52 -2.15 14.02
N GLN A 27 -20.21 -1.20 14.66
CA GLN A 27 -20.26 -1.11 16.12
C GLN A 27 -20.90 -2.35 16.75
N ALA A 28 -21.99 -2.85 16.17
CA ALA A 28 -22.68 -4.05 16.66
C ALA A 28 -21.85 -5.33 16.50
N LEU A 29 -20.98 -5.39 15.48
CA LEU A 29 -20.09 -6.52 15.20
C LEU A 29 -18.69 -6.38 15.82
N HIS A 30 -18.44 -5.29 16.57
CA HIS A 30 -17.14 -4.98 17.17
C HIS A 30 -15.96 -4.99 16.17
N CYS A 31 -16.19 -4.50 14.95
CA CYS A 31 -15.18 -4.38 13.90
C CYS A 31 -15.11 -2.95 13.34
N GLY A 32 -14.09 -2.67 12.53
CA GLY A 32 -13.98 -1.43 11.78
C GLY A 32 -14.90 -1.43 10.55
N VAL A 33 -15.35 -0.24 10.13
CA VAL A 33 -16.15 -0.06 8.90
C VAL A 33 -15.44 -0.65 7.67
N MET A 34 -14.11 -0.55 7.63
CA MET A 34 -13.28 -1.11 6.56
C MET A 34 -13.27 -2.65 6.54
N ASP A 35 -13.51 -3.32 7.67
CA ASP A 35 -13.56 -4.78 7.73
C ASP A 35 -14.82 -5.34 7.06
N ILE A 36 -15.93 -4.59 7.06
CA ILE A 36 -17.20 -4.95 6.40
C ILE A 36 -17.14 -4.68 4.91
N VAL A 37 -16.57 -3.52 4.56
CA VAL A 37 -16.51 -3.01 3.20
C VAL A 37 -15.44 -3.74 2.37
N GLY A 38 -14.45 -4.34 3.05
CA GLY A 38 -13.29 -4.93 2.43
C GLY A 38 -12.46 -3.90 1.68
N ASP A 39 -11.55 -4.38 0.85
CA ASP A 39 -10.79 -3.52 -0.07
C ASP A 39 -11.69 -3.14 -1.25
N LEU A 40 -12.36 -1.98 -1.16
CA LEU A 40 -13.20 -1.41 -2.23
C LEU A 40 -12.43 -1.15 -3.53
N ASP A 41 -11.11 -1.27 -3.52
CA ASP A 41 -10.24 -0.85 -4.61
C ASP A 41 -9.22 -1.93 -4.97
N GLN A 42 -9.73 -3.16 -5.12
CA GLN A 42 -8.94 -4.37 -5.44
C GLN A 42 -8.15 -4.30 -6.75
N SER A 43 -8.46 -3.40 -7.69
CA SER A 43 -7.79 -3.43 -9.01
C SER A 43 -6.53 -2.56 -9.12
N LYS A 44 -6.41 -1.46 -8.36
CA LYS A 44 -5.28 -0.52 -8.50
C LYS A 44 -4.68 -0.07 -7.18
N ALA A 45 -5.48 0.39 -6.22
CA ALA A 45 -4.96 0.81 -4.93
C ALA A 45 -4.43 -0.38 -4.13
N SER A 46 -5.12 -1.53 -4.16
CA SER A 46 -4.63 -2.79 -3.58
C SER A 46 -3.27 -3.21 -4.14
N SER A 47 -3.08 -3.09 -5.47
CA SER A 47 -1.80 -3.45 -6.12
C SER A 47 -0.65 -2.50 -5.78
N LEU A 48 -0.94 -1.22 -5.55
CA LEU A 48 0.06 -0.21 -5.20
C LEU A 48 0.42 -0.29 -3.73
N PHE A 49 -0.59 -0.43 -2.86
CA PHE A 49 -0.41 -0.66 -1.44
C PHE A 49 0.37 -1.96 -1.20
N SER A 50 -0.04 -3.06 -1.82
CA SER A 50 0.66 -4.35 -1.75
C SER A 50 2.10 -4.25 -2.23
N ARG A 51 2.38 -3.49 -3.31
CA ARG A 51 3.76 -3.23 -3.76
C ARG A 51 4.57 -2.39 -2.78
N HIS A 52 3.96 -1.38 -2.14
CA HIS A 52 4.64 -0.59 -1.13
C HIS A 52 4.94 -1.41 0.12
N VAL A 53 3.98 -2.20 0.60
CA VAL A 53 4.16 -3.12 1.72
C VAL A 53 5.25 -4.15 1.41
N ALA A 54 5.25 -4.74 0.21
CA ALA A 54 6.30 -5.66 -0.21
C ALA A 54 7.70 -5.00 -0.20
N ARG A 55 7.81 -3.73 -0.58
CA ARG A 55 9.09 -2.98 -0.51
C ARG A 55 9.54 -2.68 0.92
N LEU A 56 8.61 -2.56 1.86
CA LEU A 56 8.95 -2.37 3.28
C LEU A 56 9.48 -3.66 3.93
N ASN A 57 9.20 -4.83 3.33
CA ASN A 57 9.78 -6.10 3.78
C ASN A 57 11.23 -6.32 3.32
N GLU A 58 11.78 -5.47 2.44
CA GLU A 58 13.19 -5.56 2.07
C GLU A 58 14.07 -5.27 3.29
N PRO A 59 15.13 -6.07 3.54
CA PRO A 59 16.04 -5.84 4.66
C PRO A 59 16.57 -4.40 4.68
N GLY A 60 16.40 -3.71 5.81
CA GLY A 60 16.82 -2.32 6.00
C GLY A 60 15.88 -1.25 5.42
N ALA A 61 14.76 -1.62 4.77
CA ALA A 61 13.80 -0.65 4.26
C ALA A 61 13.09 0.14 5.37
N ALA A 62 12.73 -0.53 6.47
CA ALA A 62 12.13 0.11 7.64
C ALA A 62 13.10 1.10 8.31
N ASP A 63 14.34 0.68 8.54
CA ASP A 63 15.38 1.51 9.15
C ASP A 63 15.67 2.77 8.30
N LEU A 64 15.73 2.60 6.97
CA LEU A 64 15.90 3.72 6.05
C LEU A 64 14.73 4.69 6.09
N LEU A 65 13.49 4.18 6.16
CA LEU A 65 12.29 5.02 6.24
C LEU A 65 12.26 5.81 7.55
N GLU A 66 12.59 5.17 8.67
CA GLU A 66 12.67 5.81 9.98
C GLU A 66 13.73 6.92 9.98
N ALA A 67 14.95 6.61 9.53
CA ALA A 67 16.03 7.58 9.41
C ALA A 67 15.67 8.74 8.48
N TYR A 68 15.05 8.46 7.33
CA TYR A 68 14.59 9.50 6.40
C TYR A 68 13.51 10.40 7.02
N SER A 69 12.59 9.82 7.81
CA SER A 69 11.51 10.56 8.48
C SER A 69 12.02 11.53 9.54
N ALA A 70 13.12 11.20 10.23
CA ALA A 70 13.74 12.03 11.26
C ALA A 70 14.44 13.28 10.70
N ILE A 71 14.71 13.33 9.39
CA ILE A 71 15.39 14.46 8.75
C ILE A 71 14.44 15.66 8.62
N GLN A 72 14.68 16.70 9.41
CA GLN A 72 13.86 17.91 9.39
C GLN A 72 14.07 18.73 8.09
N SER A 73 15.33 18.89 7.66
CA SER A 73 15.69 19.68 6.47
C SER A 73 15.18 19.06 5.17
N PRO A 74 14.33 19.76 4.40
CA PRO A 74 13.87 19.27 3.08
C PRO A 74 15.02 19.08 2.09
N LYS A 75 16.07 19.91 2.18
CA LYS A 75 17.25 19.81 1.32
C LYS A 75 18.01 18.51 1.57
N HIS A 76 18.19 18.12 2.83
CA HIS A 76 18.87 16.87 3.18
C HIS A 76 18.07 15.64 2.75
N ARG A 77 16.74 15.64 2.96
CA ARG A 77 15.85 14.59 2.43
C ARG A 77 16.01 14.41 0.93
N ARG A 78 16.05 15.51 0.19
CA ARG A 78 16.25 15.49 -1.28
C ARG A 78 17.62 14.91 -1.66
N ALA A 79 18.68 15.27 -0.94
CA ALA A 79 20.02 14.74 -1.18
C ALA A 79 20.10 13.22 -0.97
N ILE A 80 19.54 12.71 0.13
CA ILE A 80 19.47 11.26 0.41
C ILE A 80 18.68 10.53 -0.69
N LEU A 81 17.53 11.07 -1.09
CA LEU A 81 16.73 10.48 -2.16
C LEU A 81 17.48 10.42 -3.49
N ASN A 82 18.22 11.49 -3.83
CA ASN A 82 19.04 11.52 -5.05
C ASN A 82 20.18 10.50 -5.00
N LEU A 83 20.87 10.37 -3.87
CA LEU A 83 21.91 9.37 -3.68
C LEU A 83 21.36 7.94 -3.84
N ALA A 84 20.23 7.63 -3.20
CA ALA A 84 19.59 6.32 -3.30
C ALA A 84 19.22 5.98 -4.77
N LYS A 85 18.73 6.97 -5.53
CA LYS A 85 18.44 6.80 -6.96
C LYS A 85 19.70 6.55 -7.79
N GLN A 86 20.76 7.33 -7.56
CA GLN A 86 22.03 7.17 -8.28
C GLN A 86 22.66 5.80 -8.02
N LEU A 87 22.60 5.30 -6.78
CA LEU A 87 23.09 3.96 -6.45
C LEU A 87 22.25 2.86 -7.09
N ALA A 88 20.93 3.04 -7.18
CA ALA A 88 20.04 2.11 -7.88
C ALA A 88 20.31 2.07 -9.39
N GLU A 89 20.58 3.23 -10.00
CA GLU A 89 20.94 3.37 -11.43
C GLU A 89 22.35 2.81 -11.70
N GLY A 90 23.33 3.09 -10.83
CA GLY A 90 24.70 2.59 -10.97
C GLY A 90 24.81 1.06 -10.89
N LYS A 91 23.93 0.43 -10.11
CA LYS A 91 23.83 -1.04 -10.05
C LYS A 91 23.31 -1.65 -11.37
N ALA A 92 22.45 -0.92 -12.09
CA ALA A 92 21.98 -1.34 -13.41
C ALA A 92 23.11 -1.27 -14.45
N SER A 93 23.94 -0.22 -14.42
CA SER A 93 25.08 -0.07 -15.35
C SER A 93 26.18 -1.12 -15.16
N GLN A 94 26.49 -1.53 -13.92
CA GLN A 94 27.51 -2.56 -13.65
C GLN A 94 27.10 -3.97 -14.11
N LEU A 95 25.80 -4.28 -14.11
CA LEU A 95 25.28 -5.56 -14.62
C LEU A 95 25.41 -5.67 -16.15
N TYR A 96 25.34 -4.55 -16.88
CA TYR A 96 25.56 -4.52 -18.33
C TYR A 96 27.04 -4.68 -18.73
N GLU A 97 27.98 -4.29 -17.87
CA GLU A 97 29.42 -4.42 -18.14
C GLU A 97 29.92 -5.86 -17.92
N MET A 98 29.30 -6.63 -17.02
CA MET A 98 29.68 -8.02 -16.74
C MET A 98 29.17 -9.02 -17.79
N GLU A 99 28.08 -8.71 -18.51
CA GLU A 99 27.54 -9.58 -19.58
C GLU A 99 28.25 -9.42 -20.94
N ASN A 100 29.10 -8.40 -21.11
CA ASN A 100 29.70 -8.05 -22.41
C ASN A 100 31.23 -8.16 -22.45
N GLU A 101 31.84 -9.01 -21.62
CA GLU A 101 33.26 -9.30 -21.76
C GLU A 101 33.49 -10.24 -22.97
N PRO A 102 34.26 -9.84 -24.00
CA PRO A 102 34.52 -10.70 -25.13
C PRO A 102 35.39 -11.87 -24.65
N VAL A 103 34.83 -13.08 -24.73
CA VAL A 103 35.56 -14.35 -24.56
C VAL A 103 36.79 -14.30 -25.46
N ARG A 104 37.97 -14.13 -24.86
CA ARG A 104 39.26 -14.29 -25.55
C ARG A 104 39.60 -15.76 -25.70
#